data_AF-A0A7V5YQ88-F1
#
_entry.id   AF-A0A7V5YQ88-F1
#
_cell.length_a   1.000
_cell.length_b   1.000
_cell.length_c   1.000
_cell.angle_alpha   90.00
_cell.angle_beta   90.00
_cell.angle_gamma   90.00
#
_symmetry.space_group_name_H-M   'P 1'
#
loop_
_entity.id
_entity.type
_entity.pdbx_description
1 polymer ?
#
loop_
_entity_poly.entity_id
_entity_poly.type
_entity_poly.pdbx_seq_one_letter_code
_entity_poly.pdbx_strand_id
1 'polypeptide(L)'
;ITSFKSRTTLVPTRANTIGPGLFLQADWAIGGADGVLGRGMQWQGMSLWVTLRHGPDCWVPSSWMPTLPGRLYFVKELAGPLVPECN
;
A
#
# COMPACT_ATOMS: atom_id res chain seq x y z
N ILE A 1 14.52 10.64 -2.66
CA ILE A 1 13.55 11.73 -2.98
C ILE A 1 12.24 11.58 -2.21
N THR A 2 11.85 10.37 -1.81
CA THR A 2 10.72 10.12 -0.90
C THR A 2 11.21 10.16 0.56
N SER A 3 11.48 11.35 1.11
CA SER A 3 11.74 11.48 2.55
C SER A 3 11.38 12.86 3.08
N PHE A 4 11.01 12.86 4.36
CA PHE A 4 10.76 14.03 5.19
C PHE A 4 12.02 14.91 5.24
N LYS A 5 11.88 16.24 5.13
CA LYS A 5 13.00 17.18 5.28
C LYS A 5 13.41 17.29 6.75
N SER A 6 13.98 16.21 7.33
CA SER A 6 14.69 16.02 8.63
C SER A 6 14.23 16.79 9.89
N ARG A 7 13.15 17.58 9.86
CA ARG A 7 12.61 18.34 10.99
C ARG A 7 11.47 17.55 11.62
N THR A 8 11.85 16.45 12.25
CA THR A 8 10.94 15.51 12.92
C THR A 8 10.09 16.17 14.02
N THR A 9 10.55 17.28 14.60
CA THR A 9 9.81 18.04 15.63
C THR A 9 8.52 18.68 15.15
N LEU A 10 8.31 18.80 13.83
CA LEU A 10 7.04 19.29 13.26
C LEU A 10 6.10 18.15 12.84
N VAL A 11 6.51 16.88 12.99
CA VAL A 11 5.65 15.73 12.70
C VAL A 11 4.71 15.53 13.90
N PRO A 12 3.39 15.54 13.71
CA PRO A 12 2.47 15.17 14.78
C PRO A 12 2.71 13.74 15.25
N THR A 13 2.66 13.50 16.57
CA THR A 13 2.77 12.15 17.15
C THR A 13 1.48 11.33 17.03
N ARG A 14 0.47 11.87 16.34
CA ARG A 14 -0.85 11.29 16.15
C ARG A 14 -1.33 11.59 14.75
N ALA A 15 -2.07 10.65 14.17
CA ALA A 15 -2.78 10.84 12.92
C ALA A 15 -4.23 10.39 13.10
N ASN A 16 -5.16 11.13 12.49
CA ASN A 16 -6.53 10.69 12.37
C ASN A 16 -6.66 9.88 11.08
N THR A 17 -7.36 8.76 11.15
CA THR A 17 -7.63 7.90 9.99
C THR A 17 -9.02 7.30 10.12
N ILE A 18 -9.56 6.83 9.00
CA ILE A 18 -10.77 6.01 8.99
C ILE A 18 -10.33 4.57 9.24
N GLY A 19 -10.72 4.01 10.39
CA GLY A 19 -10.37 2.64 10.75
C GLY A 19 -11.19 1.60 9.98
N PRO A 20 -10.78 0.31 10.00
CA PRO A 20 -11.50 -0.79 9.34
C PRO A 20 -12.97 -0.88 9.72
N GLY A 21 -13.31 -0.65 11.00
CA GLY A 21 -14.70 -0.69 11.47
C GLY A 21 -15.64 0.32 10.79
N LEU A 22 -15.09 1.35 10.13
CA LEU A 22 -15.85 2.33 9.36
C LEU A 22 -15.70 2.09 7.85
N PHE A 23 -14.48 1.99 7.31
CA PHE A 23 -14.33 1.90 5.85
C PHE A 23 -14.83 0.57 5.27
N LEU A 24 -14.87 -0.51 6.07
CA LEU A 24 -15.42 -1.80 5.61
C LEU A 24 -16.95 -1.80 5.51
N GLN A 25 -17.62 -0.72 5.92
CA GLN A 25 -19.06 -0.53 5.69
C GLN A 25 -19.37 0.06 4.31
N ALA A 26 -18.35 0.37 3.50
CA ALA A 26 -18.56 0.88 2.16
C ALA A 26 -19.05 -0.22 1.19
N ASP A 27 -19.97 0.14 0.30
CA ASP A 27 -20.49 -0.78 -0.72
C ASP A 27 -19.48 -1.06 -1.85
N TRP A 28 -18.46 -0.21 -2.01
CA TRP A 28 -17.49 -0.28 -3.09
C TRP A 28 -16.16 0.37 -2.72
N ALA A 29 -15.05 -0.27 -3.11
CA ALA A 29 -13.70 0.24 -2.90
C ALA A 29 -12.99 0.60 -4.21
N ILE A 30 -12.28 1.73 -4.22
CA ILE A 30 -11.34 2.10 -5.29
C ILE A 30 -9.98 2.35 -4.65
N GLY A 31 -8.95 1.66 -5.14
CA GLY A 31 -7.59 1.74 -4.61
C GLY A 31 -6.54 1.98 -5.69
N GLY A 32 -5.36 2.43 -5.27
CA GLY A 32 -4.22 2.74 -6.12
C GLY A 32 -2.89 2.30 -5.51
N ALA A 33 -1.99 1.75 -6.32
CA ALA A 33 -0.59 1.49 -5.94
C ALA A 33 0.38 1.94 -7.06
N ASP A 34 1.27 2.86 -6.74
CA ASP A 34 2.15 3.55 -7.70
C ASP A 34 3.60 3.67 -7.21
N GLY A 35 3.97 2.93 -6.16
CA GLY A 35 5.27 3.04 -5.49
C GLY A 35 6.45 2.48 -6.26
N VAL A 36 6.80 3.16 -7.35
CA VAL A 36 7.91 2.86 -8.27
C VAL A 36 8.75 4.13 -8.48
N LEU A 37 10.07 4.00 -8.45
CA LEU A 37 11.03 5.08 -8.74
C LEU A 37 11.62 4.97 -10.15
N GLY A 38 11.28 3.90 -10.88
CA GLY A 38 11.86 3.55 -12.18
C GLY A 38 13.24 2.90 -12.05
N ARG A 39 13.80 2.44 -13.17
CA ARG A 39 15.11 1.73 -13.23
C ARG A 39 15.18 0.51 -12.31
N GLY A 40 14.11 -0.30 -12.26
CA GLY A 40 14.03 -1.48 -11.40
C GLY A 40 13.70 -1.20 -9.92
N MET A 41 13.77 0.06 -9.46
CA MET A 41 13.49 0.40 -8.06
C MET A 41 12.00 0.55 -7.78
N GLN A 42 11.49 -0.23 -6.84
CA GLN A 42 10.10 -0.17 -6.36
C GLN A 42 10.02 -0.48 -4.85
N TRP A 43 9.04 0.10 -4.16
CA TRP A 43 8.82 -0.12 -2.71
C TRP A 43 7.41 -0.61 -2.37
N GLN A 44 6.50 -0.69 -3.35
CA GLN A 44 5.15 -1.23 -3.16
C GLN A 44 4.92 -2.60 -3.79
N GLY A 45 5.88 -3.14 -4.55
CA GLY A 45 5.72 -4.44 -5.22
C GLY A 45 5.38 -5.56 -4.25
N MET A 46 6.17 -5.70 -3.18
CA MET A 46 5.90 -6.67 -2.12
C MET A 46 4.53 -6.40 -1.47
N SER A 47 4.24 -5.16 -1.08
CA SER A 47 3.00 -4.79 -0.42
C SER A 47 1.76 -5.09 -1.27
N LEU A 48 1.82 -4.87 -2.59
CA LEU A 48 0.76 -5.20 -3.54
C LEU A 48 0.48 -6.70 -3.54
N TRP A 49 1.52 -7.52 -3.67
CA TRP A 49 1.37 -8.97 -3.71
C TRP A 49 0.94 -9.57 -2.39
N VAL A 50 1.45 -9.07 -1.26
CA VAL A 50 1.01 -9.49 0.08
C VAL A 50 -0.47 -9.14 0.29
N THR A 51 -0.90 -7.95 -0.14
CA THR A 51 -2.31 -7.53 -0.05
C THR A 51 -3.25 -8.45 -0.83
N LEU A 52 -2.86 -8.89 -2.02
CA LEU A 52 -3.74 -9.67 -2.92
C LEU A 52 -3.70 -11.18 -2.69
N ARG A 53 -2.67 -11.71 -2.02
CA ARG A 53 -2.47 -13.17 -1.86
C ARG A 53 -2.70 -13.68 -0.44
N HIS A 54 -2.80 -12.80 0.55
CA HIS A 54 -3.12 -13.17 1.92
C HIS A 54 -4.60 -12.90 2.22
N GLY A 55 -5.18 -13.70 3.11
CA GLY A 55 -6.48 -13.39 3.71
C GLY A 55 -6.37 -12.20 4.69
N PRO A 56 -7.52 -11.68 5.17
CA PRO A 56 -7.57 -10.57 6.12
C PRO A 56 -6.79 -10.89 7.39
N ASP A 57 -5.78 -10.08 7.68
CA ASP A 57 -4.90 -10.25 8.85
C ASP A 57 -4.53 -8.89 9.44
N CYS A 58 -4.42 -8.78 10.77
CA CYS A 58 -4.12 -7.51 11.43
C CYS A 58 -2.66 -7.05 11.24
N TRP A 59 -1.75 -7.97 10.92
CA TRP A 59 -0.35 -7.70 10.53
C TRP A 59 -0.21 -7.30 9.07
N VAL A 60 -1.26 -7.49 8.26
CA VAL A 60 -1.36 -7.01 6.88
C VAL A 60 -2.62 -6.15 6.72
N PRO A 61 -2.67 -4.92 7.24
CA PRO A 61 -3.91 -4.13 7.26
C PRO A 61 -4.56 -3.93 5.88
N SER A 62 -3.77 -3.83 4.82
CA SER A 62 -4.27 -3.69 3.45
C SER A 62 -5.01 -4.92 2.93
N SER A 63 -4.76 -6.13 3.47
CA SER A 63 -5.44 -7.38 3.09
C SER A 63 -6.94 -7.38 3.39
N TRP A 64 -7.43 -6.42 4.17
CA TRP A 64 -8.86 -6.20 4.38
C TRP A 64 -9.53 -5.54 3.17
N MET A 65 -8.81 -4.77 2.35
CA MET A 65 -9.39 -4.03 1.22
C MET A 65 -9.97 -4.95 0.12
N PRO A 66 -9.30 -6.06 -0.28
CA PRO A 66 -9.85 -6.97 -1.29
C PRO A 66 -11.08 -7.77 -0.84
N THR A 67 -11.53 -7.64 0.42
CA THR A 67 -12.78 -8.27 0.89
C THR A 67 -14.03 -7.52 0.40
N LEU A 68 -13.86 -6.27 -0.05
CA LEU A 68 -14.92 -5.47 -0.62
C LEU A 68 -14.92 -5.59 -2.16
N PRO A 69 -16.09 -5.53 -2.81
CA PRO A 69 -16.15 -5.36 -4.26
C PRO A 69 -15.50 -4.03 -4.64
N GLY A 70 -14.75 -4.01 -5.74
CA GLY A 70 -13.96 -2.83 -6.04
C GLY A 70 -13.12 -2.89 -7.30
N ARG A 71 -12.29 -1.85 -7.46
CA ARG A 71 -11.28 -1.77 -8.51
C ARG A 71 -9.95 -1.24 -7.95
N LEU A 72 -8.88 -1.98 -8.24
CA LEU A 72 -7.51 -1.61 -7.91
C LEU A 72 -6.77 -1.18 -9.18
N TYR A 73 -6.21 0.03 -9.16
CA TYR A 73 -5.29 0.51 -10.18
C TYR A 73 -3.86 0.37 -9.67
N PHE A 74 -2.95 -0.13 -10.50
CA PHE A 74 -1.54 -0.16 -10.13
C PHE A 74 -0.63 -0.04 -11.34
N VAL A 75 0.58 0.46 -11.11
CA VAL A 75 1.59 0.59 -12.17
C VAL A 75 2.10 -0.80 -12.54
N LYS A 76 2.17 -1.10 -13.86
CA LYS A 76 2.54 -2.43 -14.39
C LYS A 76 3.85 -2.97 -13.81
N GLU A 77 4.82 -2.11 -13.52
CA GLU A 77 6.12 -2.47 -12.94
C GLU A 77 6.00 -3.14 -11.55
N LEU A 78 4.94 -2.85 -10.80
CA LEU A 78 4.64 -3.50 -9.52
C LEU A 78 4.20 -4.97 -9.67
N ALA A 79 3.75 -5.38 -10.87
CA ALA A 79 3.42 -6.77 -11.17
C ALA A 79 4.66 -7.68 -11.17
N GLY A 80 5.86 -7.10 -11.18
CA GLY A 80 7.12 -7.83 -11.12
C GLY A 80 7.79 -8.03 -12.49
N PRO A 81 8.84 -8.88 -12.54
CA PRO A 81 9.27 -9.77 -11.46
C PRO A 81 9.88 -9.03 -10.25
N LEU A 82 9.58 -9.49 -9.03
CA LEU A 82 10.20 -9.00 -7.79
C LEU A 82 11.54 -9.72 -7.55
N VAL A 83 12.53 -9.41 -8.39
CA VAL A 83 13.87 -10.01 -8.27
C VAL A 83 14.63 -9.30 -7.15
N PRO A 84 15.33 -10.03 -6.27
CA PRO A 84 16.22 -9.39 -5.31
C PRO A 84 17.39 -8.73 -6.07
N GLU A 85 17.47 -7.41 -5.98
CA GLU A 85 18.57 -6.63 -6.54
C GLU A 85 18.99 -5.60 -5.49
N CYS A 86 20.30 -5.55 -5.22
CA CYS A 86 20.90 -4.52 -4.38
C CYS A 86 21.76 -3.64 -5.29
N ASN A 87 21.55 -2.33 -5.24
CA ASN A 87 22.42 -1.34 -5.88
C ASN A 87 23.60 -0.99 -4.98
#